data_AF-A0A517N085-F1
#
_entry.id   AF-A0A517N085-F1
#
_cell.length_a   1.000
_cell.length_b   1.000
_cell.length_c   1.000
_cell.angle_alpha   90.00
_cell.angle_beta   90.00
_cell.angle_gamma   90.00
#
_symmetry.space_group_name_H-M   'P 1'
#
loop_
_entity.id
_entity.type
_entity.pdbx_description
1 polymer ?
#
loop_
_entity_poly.entity_id
_entity_poly.type
_entity_poly.pdbx_seq_one_letter_code
_entity_poly.pdbx_strand_id
1 'polypeptide(L)'
;MKVYGFESVQSLVESEGYVLKLLANDIGAILFPRTTEHRDVRQPGIRYADDSKGNALAAMVVPGRIEFRFHGDFSDERVRKLTEALLKHPDFDFASSFEVTYQGRVLITAGDS
;
A
#
# COMPACT_ATOMS: atom_id res chain seq x y z
N MET A 1 -11.97 -4.41 2.57
CA MET A 1 -10.82 -4.68 3.47
C MET A 1 -10.81 -3.65 4.58
N LYS A 2 -10.03 -3.82 5.66
CA LYS A 2 -9.87 -2.77 6.69
C LYS A 2 -8.64 -1.92 6.41
N VAL A 3 -8.72 -0.61 6.65
CA VAL A 3 -7.58 0.32 6.57
C VAL A 3 -7.27 0.86 7.97
N TYR A 4 -5.98 0.92 8.29
CA TYR A 4 -5.45 1.38 9.57
C TYR A 4 -4.44 2.50 9.33
N GLY A 5 -4.31 3.41 10.31
CA GLY A 5 -3.26 4.43 10.31
C GLY A 5 -3.48 5.63 9.39
N PHE A 6 -4.59 5.66 8.61
CA PHE A 6 -4.88 6.79 7.72
C PHE A 6 -4.97 8.13 8.47
N GLU A 7 -5.62 8.15 9.63
CA GLU A 7 -5.72 9.34 10.49
C GLU A 7 -4.34 9.95 10.84
N SER A 8 -3.31 9.10 10.97
CA SER A 8 -1.94 9.54 11.30
C SER A 8 -1.17 10.13 10.11
N VAL A 9 -1.68 9.94 8.89
CA VAL A 9 -1.06 10.40 7.65
C VAL A 9 -1.94 11.35 6.84
N GLN A 10 -3.16 11.63 7.29
CA GLN A 10 -4.13 12.44 6.55
C GLN A 10 -3.56 13.83 6.20
N SER A 11 -2.97 14.52 7.18
CA SER A 11 -2.33 15.82 6.95
C SER A 11 -1.07 15.75 6.08
N LEU A 12 -0.42 14.58 6.00
CA LEU A 12 0.72 14.38 5.10
C LEU A 12 0.24 14.28 3.65
N VAL A 13 -0.90 13.63 3.38
CA VAL A 13 -1.45 13.50 2.02
C VAL A 13 -1.79 14.86 1.40
N GLU A 14 -2.09 15.86 2.24
CA GLU A 14 -2.32 17.25 1.81
C GLU A 14 -1.03 18.01 1.49
N SER A 15 0.14 17.50 1.88
CA SER A 15 1.43 18.14 1.62
C SER A 15 1.95 17.82 0.22
N GLU A 16 2.55 18.82 -0.44
CA GLU A 16 3.22 18.59 -1.73
C GLU A 16 4.37 17.59 -1.56
N GLY A 17 4.42 16.58 -2.43
CA GLY A 17 5.52 15.62 -2.47
C GLY A 17 5.56 14.65 -1.29
N TYR A 18 4.42 14.36 -0.66
CA TYR A 18 4.36 13.43 0.46
C TYR A 18 4.95 12.05 0.12
N VAL A 19 5.42 11.38 1.16
CA VAL A 19 5.90 10.00 1.05
C VAL A 19 5.38 9.20 2.23
N LEU A 20 4.57 8.19 1.93
CA LEU A 20 4.04 7.25 2.91
C LEU A 20 4.58 5.84 2.65
N LYS A 21 4.48 5.00 3.67
CA LYS A 21 4.68 3.56 3.55
C LYS A 21 3.34 2.86 3.76
N LEU A 22 3.20 1.70 3.14
CA LEU A 22 2.00 0.87 3.16
C LEU A 22 2.39 -0.57 3.48
N LEU A 23 1.65 -1.22 4.37
CA LEU A 23 1.59 -2.67 4.46
C LEU A 23 0.21 -3.13 4.04
N ALA A 24 0.10 -4.11 3.13
CA ALA A 24 -1.20 -4.60 2.67
C ALA A 24 -1.23 -6.11 2.46
N ASN A 25 -2.34 -6.73 2.80
CA ASN A 25 -2.69 -8.10 2.45
C ASN A 25 -4.20 -8.24 2.27
N ASP A 26 -4.65 -9.46 1.99
CA ASP A 26 -6.07 -9.74 1.70
C ASP A 26 -7.02 -9.35 2.84
N ILE A 27 -6.52 -9.20 4.07
CA ILE A 27 -7.31 -8.83 5.26
C ILE A 27 -7.42 -7.30 5.39
N GLY A 28 -6.35 -6.57 5.11
CA GLY A 28 -6.34 -5.11 5.25
C GLY A 28 -5.03 -4.44 4.89
N ALA A 29 -5.00 -3.13 5.13
CA ALA A 29 -3.87 -2.26 4.88
C ALA A 29 -3.56 -1.33 6.05
N ILE A 30 -2.29 -0.94 6.17
CA ILE A 30 -1.80 0.00 7.16
C ILE A 30 -0.98 1.06 6.46
N LEU A 31 -1.42 2.32 6.53
CA LEU A 31 -0.67 3.48 6.08
C LEU A 31 0.10 4.09 7.25
N PHE A 32 1.33 4.50 7.01
CA PHE A 32 2.17 5.13 8.02
C PHE A 32 3.22 6.05 7.40
N PRO A 33 3.75 7.03 8.17
CA PRO A 33 4.76 7.94 7.67
C PRO A 33 6.04 7.22 7.22
N ARG A 34 6.75 7.81 6.24
CA ARG A 34 8.05 7.30 5.75
C ARG A 34 9.07 7.04 6.88
N THR A 35 9.01 7.80 7.96
CA THR A 35 9.92 7.71 9.11
C THR A 35 9.75 6.43 9.93
N THR A 36 8.63 5.73 9.80
CA THR A 36 8.37 4.47 10.50
C THR A 36 8.82 3.29 9.64
N GLU A 37 9.54 2.32 10.21
CA GLU A 37 9.94 1.12 9.46
C GLU A 37 8.85 0.06 9.42
N HIS A 38 8.75 -0.67 8.31
CA HIS A 38 7.72 -1.70 8.11
C HIS A 38 7.72 -2.77 9.23
N ARG A 39 8.89 -3.08 9.80
CA ARG A 39 9.06 -4.05 10.89
C ARG A 39 8.48 -3.59 12.23
N ASP A 40 8.31 -2.28 12.41
CA ASP A 40 7.83 -1.68 13.65
C ASP A 40 6.30 -1.55 13.66
N VAL A 41 5.67 -1.69 12.50
CA VAL A 41 4.22 -1.63 12.35
C VAL A 41 3.61 -3.01 12.63
N ARG A 42 2.64 -3.05 13.55
CA ARG A 42 1.95 -4.28 13.95
C ARG A 42 0.45 -4.07 13.93
N GLN A 43 -0.24 -4.94 13.19
CA GLN A 43 -1.68 -5.08 13.27
C GLN A 43 -2.03 -6.56 13.29
N PRO A 44 -2.97 -7.03 14.12
CA PRO A 44 -3.43 -8.41 14.09
C PRO A 44 -3.82 -8.83 12.65
N GLY A 45 -3.20 -9.90 12.16
CA GLY A 45 -3.44 -10.43 10.81
C GLY A 45 -2.63 -9.79 9.68
N ILE A 46 -1.89 -8.70 9.93
CA ILE A 46 -1.02 -8.05 8.95
C ILE A 46 0.40 -8.01 9.52
N ARG A 47 1.29 -8.83 8.96
CA ARG A 47 2.64 -9.01 9.44
C ARG A 47 3.63 -8.85 8.30
N TYR A 48 4.44 -7.82 8.40
CA TYR A 48 5.70 -7.74 7.66
C TYR A 48 6.75 -8.61 8.35
N ALA A 49 7.53 -9.34 7.56
CA ALA A 49 8.77 -9.95 8.01
C ALA A 49 9.78 -9.86 6.88
N ASP A 50 11.06 -9.72 7.25
CA ASP A 50 12.16 -9.66 6.29
C ASP A 50 12.19 -10.94 5.41
N ASP A 51 12.86 -10.84 4.28
CA ASP A 51 12.97 -11.90 3.26
C ASP A 51 11.62 -12.41 2.74
N SER A 52 10.59 -11.55 2.75
CA SER A 52 9.23 -11.90 2.30
C SER A 52 8.63 -13.09 3.06
N LYS A 53 9.01 -13.27 4.34
CA LYS A 53 8.46 -14.32 5.22
C LYS A 53 7.17 -13.89 5.93
N GLY A 54 6.75 -12.66 5.69
CA GLY A 54 5.52 -12.09 6.22
C GLY A 54 4.31 -12.55 5.44
N ASN A 55 3.15 -12.01 5.79
CA ASN A 55 1.91 -12.22 5.02
C ASN A 55 1.41 -10.91 4.41
N ALA A 56 2.29 -9.90 4.27
CA ALA A 56 1.93 -8.56 3.82
C ALA A 56 2.97 -8.00 2.84
N LEU A 57 2.47 -7.35 1.79
CA LEU A 57 3.25 -6.56 0.86
C LEU A 57 3.64 -5.22 1.50
N ALA A 58 4.89 -4.85 1.33
CA ALA A 58 5.37 -3.51 1.61
C ALA A 58 5.27 -2.63 0.35
N ALA A 59 4.83 -1.39 0.52
CA ALA A 59 4.74 -0.42 -0.56
C ALA A 59 5.22 0.96 -0.12
N MET A 60 5.68 1.74 -1.09
CA MET A 60 5.82 3.19 -0.98
C MET A 60 4.64 3.85 -1.69
N VAL A 61 4.10 4.92 -1.10
CA VAL A 61 3.04 5.73 -1.71
C VAL A 61 3.54 7.15 -1.85
N VAL A 62 3.50 7.66 -3.06
CA VAL A 62 3.86 9.03 -3.44
C VAL A 62 2.75 9.61 -4.32
N PRO A 63 2.65 10.94 -4.49
CA PRO A 63 1.65 11.52 -5.40
C PRO A 63 1.67 10.85 -6.77
N GLY A 64 0.52 10.30 -7.18
CA GLY A 64 0.33 9.65 -8.47
C GLY A 64 0.78 8.19 -8.55
N ARG A 65 1.40 7.61 -7.51
CA ARG A 65 1.95 6.25 -7.60
C ARG A 65 1.97 5.45 -6.28
N ILE A 66 1.60 4.18 -6.39
CA ILE A 66 1.85 3.13 -5.38
C ILE A 66 2.89 2.16 -5.94
N GLU A 67 3.97 1.94 -5.20
CA GLU A 67 5.04 1.01 -5.60
C GLU A 67 5.18 -0.12 -4.58
N PHE A 68 4.69 -1.31 -4.94
CA PHE A 68 4.81 -2.53 -4.15
C PHE A 68 6.16 -3.21 -4.36
N ARG A 69 6.79 -3.59 -3.25
CA ARG A 69 8.01 -4.41 -3.22
C ARG A 69 7.67 -5.86 -3.49
N PHE A 70 8.63 -6.58 -4.08
CA PHE A 70 8.52 -8.01 -4.34
C PHE A 70 8.16 -8.82 -3.08
N HIS A 71 7.27 -9.79 -3.24
CA HIS A 71 6.99 -10.81 -2.24
C HIS A 71 6.65 -12.13 -2.92
N GLY A 72 7.37 -13.21 -2.58
CA GLY A 72 7.26 -14.51 -3.26
C GLY A 72 5.85 -15.10 -3.29
N ASP A 73 5.08 -14.88 -2.22
CA ASP A 73 3.70 -15.37 -2.10
C ASP A 73 2.63 -14.50 -2.80
N PHE A 74 3.02 -13.42 -3.47
CA PHE A 74 2.09 -12.51 -4.14
C PHE A 74 2.33 -12.49 -5.65
N SER A 75 1.44 -13.17 -6.38
CA SER A 75 1.36 -13.08 -7.85
C SER A 75 0.81 -11.72 -8.29
N ASP A 76 1.11 -11.33 -9.53
CA ASP A 76 0.59 -10.08 -10.12
C ASP A 76 -0.93 -9.99 -10.05
N GLU A 77 -1.64 -11.10 -10.29
CA GLU A 77 -3.10 -11.16 -10.16
C GLU A 77 -3.56 -10.88 -8.73
N ARG A 78 -2.87 -11.45 -7.73
CA ARG A 78 -3.19 -11.20 -6.32
C ARG A 78 -2.93 -9.74 -5.94
N VAL A 79 -1.81 -9.17 -6.40
CA VAL A 79 -1.50 -7.75 -6.16
C VAL A 79 -2.54 -6.85 -6.83
N ARG A 80 -2.97 -7.17 -8.05
CA ARG A 80 -4.03 -6.44 -8.75
C ARG A 80 -5.34 -6.45 -7.96
N LYS A 81 -5.85 -7.63 -7.57
CA LYS A 81 -7.09 -7.75 -6.76
C LYS A 81 -6.99 -7.02 -5.42
N LEU A 82 -5.84 -7.12 -4.77
CA LEU A 82 -5.56 -6.40 -3.53
C LEU A 82 -5.65 -4.88 -3.75
N THR A 83 -5.03 -4.39 -4.82
CA THR A 83 -4.98 -2.98 -5.16
C THR A 83 -6.36 -2.44 -5.55
N GLU A 84 -7.13 -3.16 -6.35
CA GLU A 84 -8.51 -2.80 -6.68
C GLU A 84 -9.38 -2.69 -5.40
N ALA A 85 -9.17 -3.56 -4.42
CA ALA A 85 -9.86 -3.49 -3.14
C ALA A 85 -9.40 -2.28 -2.30
N LEU A 86 -8.11 -1.91 -2.37
CA LEU A 86 -7.56 -0.73 -1.70
C LEU A 86 -8.14 0.55 -2.29
N LEU A 87 -8.08 0.71 -3.61
CA LEU A 87 -8.50 1.93 -4.31
C LEU A 87 -10.02 2.19 -4.22
N LYS A 88 -10.82 1.17 -3.92
CA LYS A 88 -12.26 1.29 -3.63
C LYS A 88 -12.57 1.68 -2.18
N HIS A 89 -11.57 1.74 -1.30
CA HIS A 89 -11.77 2.10 0.10
C HIS A 89 -11.76 3.63 0.26
N PRO A 90 -12.68 4.24 1.05
CA PRO A 90 -12.76 5.70 1.20
C PRO A 90 -11.45 6.35 1.67
N ASP A 91 -10.73 5.71 2.61
CA ASP A 91 -9.41 6.19 3.06
C ASP A 91 -8.35 6.24 1.95
N PHE A 92 -8.61 5.68 0.77
CA PHE A 92 -7.73 5.70 -0.40
C PHE A 92 -8.28 6.58 -1.54
N ASP A 93 -9.32 7.38 -1.31
CA ASP A 93 -9.87 8.29 -2.33
C ASP A 93 -8.79 9.20 -2.95
N PHE A 94 -7.80 9.60 -2.13
CA PHE A 94 -6.65 10.39 -2.56
C PHE A 94 -5.76 9.70 -3.60
N ALA A 95 -5.78 8.37 -3.64
CA ALA A 95 -4.99 7.52 -4.53
C ALA A 95 -5.81 6.92 -5.67
N SER A 96 -7.10 7.27 -5.79
CA SER A 96 -8.04 6.71 -6.77
C SER A 96 -7.51 6.74 -8.20
N SER A 97 -6.72 7.74 -8.59
CA SER A 97 -6.16 7.87 -9.95
C SER A 97 -4.71 7.39 -10.08
N PHE A 98 -4.14 6.72 -9.08
CA PHE A 98 -2.70 6.43 -9.05
C PHE A 98 -2.32 5.28 -9.96
N GLU A 99 -1.12 5.37 -10.53
CA GLU A 99 -0.46 4.22 -11.12
C GLU A 99 -0.01 3.25 -10.02
N VAL A 100 -0.21 1.95 -10.23
CA VAL A 100 0.30 0.93 -9.30
C VAL A 100 1.33 0.07 -9.99
N THR A 101 2.49 -0.04 -9.35
CA THR A 101 3.62 -0.83 -9.84
C THR A 101 3.97 -1.95 -8.88
N TYR A 102 4.38 -3.09 -9.42
CA TYR A 102 4.86 -4.25 -8.67
C TYR A 102 6.05 -4.87 -9.39
N GLN A 103 7.17 -5.01 -8.69
CA GLN A 103 8.44 -5.49 -9.28
C GLN A 103 8.86 -4.65 -10.51
N GLY A 104 8.65 -3.33 -10.45
CA GLY A 104 8.97 -2.40 -11.55
C GLY A 104 8.02 -2.48 -12.76
N ARG A 105 6.98 -3.32 -12.72
CA ARG A 105 5.97 -3.46 -13.79
C ARG A 105 4.70 -2.72 -13.40
N VAL A 106 4.09 -2.01 -14.34
CA VAL A 106 2.79 -1.37 -14.13
C VAL A 106 1.70 -2.45 -14.11
N LEU A 107 0.95 -2.51 -13.00
CA LEU A 107 -0.20 -3.39 -12.84
C LEU A 107 -1.51 -2.65 -13.07
N ILE A 108 -1.62 -1.40 -12.60
CA ILE A 108 -2.79 -0.55 -12.82
C ILE A 108 -2.29 0.78 -13.37
N THR A 109 -2.86 1.23 -14.49
CA THR A 109 -2.56 2.54 -15.07
C THR A 109 -3.38 3.63 -14.39
N ALA A 110 -2.83 4.84 -14.33
CA ALA A 110 -3.56 6.00 -13.82
C ALA A 110 -4.84 6.22 -14.65
N GLY A 111 -6.00 6.19 -13.99
CA GLY A 111 -7.31 6.40 -14.63
C GLY A 111 -8.14 5.14 -14.93
N ASP A 112 -7.65 3.95 -14.58
CA ASP A 112 -8.39 2.67 -14.73
C ASP A 112 -9.35 2.36 -13.56
N SER A 113 -9.44 3.23 -12.56
CA SER A 113 -10.13 3.00 -11.28
C SER A 113 -11.59 3.43 -11.27
#